data_AF-A0A504YB15-F1
#
_entry.id   AF-A0A504YB15-F1
#
_cell.length_a   1.000
_cell.length_b   1.000
_cell.length_c   1.000
_cell.angle_alpha   90.00
_cell.angle_beta   90.00
_cell.angle_gamma   90.00
#
_symmetry.space_group_name_H-M   'P 1'
#
loop_
_entity.id
_entity.type
_entity.pdbx_description
1 polymer ?
#
loop_
_entity_poly.entity_id
_entity_poly.type
_entity_poly.pdbx_seq_one_letter_code
_entity_poly.pdbx_strand_id
1 'polypeptide(L)'
;MSLPEGWISRISSNTGKTYYVNTETQESQWEFPQHPASANPDKVRCLHLLVKHSGSRRPSSWKEASITRTEDEALQIIKKHKERIESGDVDFSELARTKSDCGSAQKGGDLGYFGRGQMQKPFEDAAFQLKVGQLRSSLHGIRDSSDQAYCVNCLPSISNAHRFFTRFSLLLVIKRFSVEILFFGLLCTIYLVSWSR
;
A
#
# COMPACT_ATOMS: atom_id res chain seq x y z
N MET A 1 -1.31 17.74 32.49
CA MET A 1 -1.68 16.37 32.09
C MET A 1 -0.93 16.07 30.80
N SER A 2 -0.10 15.02 30.80
CA SER A 2 0.53 14.55 29.57
C SER A 2 -0.53 13.99 28.63
N LEU A 3 -0.36 14.21 27.32
CA LEU A 3 -1.25 13.61 26.33
C LEU A 3 -1.08 12.08 26.34
N PRO A 4 -2.15 11.33 26.06
CA PRO A 4 -2.03 9.90 25.76
C PRO A 4 -1.14 9.68 24.53
N GLU A 5 -0.53 8.50 24.45
CA GLU A 5 0.37 8.11 23.36
C GLU A 5 -0.28 8.32 21.98
N GLY A 6 0.47 8.87 21.02
CA GLY A 6 0.02 9.12 19.66
C GLY A 6 -0.95 10.30 19.48
N TRP A 7 -1.04 11.20 20.45
CA TRP A 7 -1.72 12.50 20.29
C TRP A 7 -0.72 13.66 20.34
N ILE A 8 -0.96 14.68 19.50
CA ILE A 8 -0.23 15.96 19.57
C ILE A 8 -1.23 17.11 19.77
N SER A 9 -0.88 18.09 20.60
CA SER A 9 -1.65 19.33 20.72
C SER A 9 -1.16 20.36 19.70
N ARG A 10 -2.09 21.05 19.03
CA ARG A 10 -1.82 22.18 18.15
C ARG A 10 -2.69 23.36 18.54
N ILE A 11 -2.28 24.56 18.13
CA ILE A 11 -3.05 25.79 18.32
C ILE A 11 -3.65 26.18 16.98
N SER A 12 -4.97 26.40 16.94
CA SER A 12 -5.65 26.89 15.75
C SER A 12 -5.24 28.32 15.48
N SER A 13 -4.76 28.60 14.27
CA SER A 13 -4.34 29.95 13.84
C SER A 13 -5.49 30.96 13.87
N ASN A 14 -6.73 30.50 13.66
CA ASN A 14 -7.90 31.38 13.55
C ASN A 14 -8.55 31.68 14.90
N THR A 15 -8.47 30.74 15.85
CA THR A 15 -9.20 30.84 17.12
C THR A 15 -8.29 30.91 18.34
N GLY A 16 -6.99 30.66 18.19
CA GLY A 16 -6.04 30.54 19.29
C GLY A 16 -6.31 29.37 20.24
N LYS A 17 -7.31 28.53 19.93
CA LYS A 17 -7.71 27.40 20.77
C LYS A 17 -6.84 26.18 20.50
N THR A 18 -6.50 25.47 21.55
CA THR A 18 -5.84 24.17 21.46
C THR A 18 -6.80 23.13 20.90
N TYR A 19 -6.33 22.36 19.92
CA TYR A 19 -6.98 21.15 19.43
C TYR A 19 -5.96 20.00 19.44
N TYR A 20 -6.45 18.78 19.43
CA TYR A 20 -5.65 17.56 19.54
C TYR A 20 -5.72 16.83 18.21
N VAL A 21 -4.56 16.43 17.69
CA VAL A 21 -4.45 15.67 16.45
C VAL A 21 -3.97 14.27 16.79
N ASN A 22 -4.74 13.28 16.33
CA ASN A 22 -4.37 11.88 16.40
C ASN A 22 -3.27 11.62 15.36
N THR A 23 -2.07 11.22 15.79
CA THR A 23 -0.94 10.98 14.89
C THR A 23 -1.14 9.73 14.02
N GLU A 24 -1.98 8.80 14.46
CA GLU A 24 -2.33 7.59 13.72
C GLU A 24 -3.35 7.88 12.61
N THR A 25 -4.47 8.52 12.95
CA THR A 25 -5.59 8.75 12.02
C THR A 25 -5.54 10.09 11.28
N GLN A 26 -4.68 11.02 11.70
CA GLN A 26 -4.63 12.42 11.26
C GLN A 26 -5.92 13.21 11.51
N GLU A 27 -6.82 12.68 12.36
CA GLU A 27 -8.04 13.37 12.76
C GLU A 27 -7.76 14.38 13.86
N SER A 28 -8.43 15.53 13.79
CA SER A 28 -8.39 16.57 14.81
C SER A 28 -9.66 16.61 15.65
N GLN A 29 -9.54 16.80 16.95
CA GLN A 29 -10.66 17.00 17.88
C GLN A 29 -10.36 18.15 18.86
N TRP A 30 -11.41 18.78 19.40
CA TRP A 30 -11.27 19.89 20.35
C TRP A 30 -11.20 19.41 21.80
N GLU A 31 -11.79 18.25 22.09
CA GLU A 31 -11.84 17.62 23.40
C GLU A 31 -10.53 16.91 23.73
N PHE A 32 -10.09 17.00 24.99
CA PHE A 32 -8.87 16.34 25.43
C PHE A 32 -9.01 14.81 25.28
N PRO A 33 -8.09 14.13 24.58
CA PRO A 33 -8.17 12.68 24.38
C PRO A 33 -7.99 11.93 25.71
N GLN A 34 -8.91 11.02 26.01
CA GLN A 34 -8.85 10.20 27.24
C GLN A 34 -8.13 8.86 27.04
N HIS A 35 -7.87 8.48 25.78
CA HIS A 35 -7.28 7.20 25.41
C HIS A 35 -6.12 7.39 24.45
N PRO A 36 -5.16 6.44 24.40
CA PRO A 36 -4.12 6.41 23.38
C PRO A 36 -4.73 6.52 21.98
N ALA A 37 -3.99 7.13 21.06
CA ALA A 37 -4.35 7.12 19.66
C ALA A 37 -4.26 5.68 19.16
N SER A 38 -5.40 5.01 19.16
CA SER A 38 -5.61 3.76 18.45
C SER A 38 -6.19 4.10 17.09
N ALA A 39 -5.84 3.31 16.06
CA ALA A 39 -6.71 3.19 14.91
C ALA A 39 -8.11 2.88 15.44
N ASN A 40 -9.10 3.69 15.05
CA ASN A 40 -10.49 3.35 15.33
C ASN A 40 -10.73 1.95 14.73
N PRO A 41 -11.10 0.92 15.52
CA PRO A 41 -11.30 -0.43 14.99
C PRO A 41 -12.35 -0.46 13.86
N ASP A 42 -13.19 0.57 13.79
CA ASP A 42 -14.25 0.70 12.78
C ASP A 42 -13.78 1.38 11.48
N LYS A 43 -12.53 1.85 11.40
CA LYS A 43 -11.97 2.51 10.20
C LYS A 43 -10.71 1.81 9.70
N VAL A 44 -10.59 1.71 8.38
CA VAL A 44 -9.41 1.15 7.70
C VAL A 44 -8.80 2.16 6.75
N ARG A 45 -7.50 2.06 6.49
CA ARG A 45 -6.80 2.84 5.45
C ARG A 45 -6.24 1.92 4.40
N CYS A 46 -6.59 2.18 3.15
CA CYS A 46 -6.19 1.36 2.02
C CYS A 46 -5.56 2.20 0.92
N LEU A 47 -4.55 1.62 0.28
CA LEU A 47 -4.15 2.00 -1.06
C LEU A 47 -4.95 1.18 -2.08
N HIS A 48 -5.30 1.78 -3.20
CA HIS A 48 -5.87 1.05 -4.32
C HIS A 48 -5.23 1.38 -5.68
N LEU A 49 -5.24 0.39 -6.58
CA LEU A 49 -4.89 0.55 -7.98
C LEU A 49 -6.08 0.09 -8.80
N LEU A 50 -6.65 1.01 -9.58
CA LEU A 50 -7.86 0.78 -10.35
C LEU A 50 -7.55 0.66 -11.84
N VAL A 51 -8.09 -0.37 -12.50
CA VAL A 51 -8.12 -0.45 -13.97
C VAL A 51 -9.58 -0.54 -14.42
N LYS A 52 -10.00 0.43 -15.24
CA LYS A 52 -11.34 0.47 -15.82
C LYS A 52 -11.40 -0.30 -17.14
N HIS A 53 -12.60 -0.71 -17.52
CA HIS A 53 -12.92 -1.31 -18.81
C HIS A 53 -14.19 -0.67 -19.41
N SER A 54 -14.58 -1.13 -20.60
CA SER A 54 -15.73 -0.63 -21.36
C SER A 54 -17.07 -0.77 -20.61
N GLY A 55 -17.20 -1.74 -19.71
CA GLY A 55 -18.37 -1.98 -18.87
C GLY A 55 -18.41 -1.15 -17.57
N SER A 56 -17.32 -0.43 -17.23
CA SER A 56 -17.31 0.41 -16.04
C SER A 56 -18.34 1.54 -16.15
N ARG A 57 -19.05 1.86 -15.04
CA ARG A 57 -20.07 2.95 -14.98
C ARG A 57 -19.67 4.26 -15.65
N ARG A 58 -18.37 4.61 -15.61
CA ARG A 58 -17.80 5.73 -16.35
C ARG A 58 -16.49 5.29 -17.01
N PRO A 59 -16.50 4.87 -18.29
CA PRO A 59 -15.34 4.33 -19.00
C PRO A 59 -14.42 5.45 -19.50
N SER A 60 -13.99 6.32 -18.59
CA SER A 60 -13.04 7.39 -18.81
C SER A 60 -12.28 7.72 -17.54
N SER A 61 -11.02 8.13 -17.65
CA SER A 61 -10.16 8.50 -16.53
C SER A 61 -9.33 9.74 -16.86
N TRP A 62 -8.47 10.13 -15.93
CA TRP A 62 -7.51 11.22 -16.17
C TRP A 62 -6.41 10.82 -17.16
N LYS A 63 -6.17 9.52 -17.39
CA LYS A 63 -5.20 9.01 -18.36
C LYS A 63 -5.79 8.91 -19.77
N GLU A 64 -7.08 8.63 -19.86
CA GLU A 64 -7.72 8.21 -21.11
C GLU A 64 -9.18 8.67 -21.16
N ALA A 65 -9.51 9.40 -22.21
CA ALA A 65 -10.84 10.00 -22.39
C ALA A 65 -11.93 8.96 -22.69
N SER A 66 -11.59 7.85 -23.35
CA SER A 66 -12.52 6.78 -23.72
C SER A 66 -11.84 5.43 -23.57
N ILE A 67 -12.33 4.60 -22.65
CA ILE A 67 -11.76 3.31 -22.30
C ILE A 67 -12.54 2.20 -23.02
N THR A 68 -11.88 1.51 -23.95
CA THR A 68 -12.51 0.49 -24.81
C THR A 68 -12.14 -0.96 -24.45
N ARG A 69 -11.13 -1.16 -23.61
CA ARG A 69 -10.67 -2.50 -23.21
C ARG A 69 -11.78 -3.33 -22.58
N THR A 70 -11.70 -4.65 -22.74
CA THR A 70 -12.66 -5.58 -22.15
C THR A 70 -12.42 -5.77 -20.65
N GLU A 71 -13.40 -6.37 -19.96
CA GLU A 71 -13.24 -6.75 -18.56
C GLU A 71 -12.09 -7.73 -18.37
N ASP A 72 -11.99 -8.74 -19.24
CA ASP A 72 -10.91 -9.74 -19.21
C ASP A 72 -9.53 -9.10 -19.39
N GLU A 73 -9.40 -8.14 -20.31
CA GLU A 73 -8.16 -7.37 -20.49
C GLU A 73 -7.80 -6.57 -19.23
N ALA A 74 -8.78 -5.90 -18.61
CA ALA A 74 -8.56 -5.19 -17.35
C ALA A 74 -8.12 -6.13 -16.22
N LEU A 75 -8.72 -7.32 -16.13
CA LEU A 75 -8.34 -8.36 -15.16
C LEU A 75 -6.92 -8.87 -15.41
N GLN A 76 -6.52 -9.09 -16.66
CA GLN A 76 -5.16 -9.49 -17.01
C GLN A 76 -4.14 -8.39 -16.65
N ILE A 77 -4.46 -7.12 -16.90
CA ILE A 77 -3.61 -5.98 -16.52
C ILE A 77 -3.42 -5.95 -15.00
N ILE A 78 -4.50 -6.09 -14.23
CA ILE A 78 -4.41 -6.12 -12.76
C ILE A 78 -3.62 -7.32 -12.25
N LYS A 79 -3.80 -8.52 -12.83
CA LYS A 79 -3.00 -9.70 -12.47
C LYS A 79 -1.52 -9.46 -12.68
N LYS A 80 -1.14 -8.93 -13.85
CA LYS A 80 0.25 -8.57 -14.16
C LYS A 80 0.81 -7.51 -13.22
N HIS A 81 0.01 -6.51 -12.86
CA HIS A 81 0.42 -5.49 -11.88
C HIS A 81 0.64 -6.09 -10.49
N LYS A 82 -0.26 -6.97 -10.05
CA LYS A 82 -0.11 -7.70 -8.79
C LYS A 82 1.18 -8.51 -8.78
N GLU A 83 1.45 -9.28 -9.82
CA GLU A 83 2.68 -10.10 -9.92
C GLU A 83 3.95 -9.25 -9.79
N ARG A 84 3.99 -8.09 -10.45
CA ARG A 84 5.13 -7.15 -10.36
C ARG A 84 5.30 -6.54 -8.96
N ILE A 85 4.19 -6.26 -8.28
CA ILE A 85 4.22 -5.78 -6.89
C ILE A 85 4.72 -6.88 -5.95
N GLU A 86 4.19 -8.11 -6.09
CA GLU A 86 4.57 -9.26 -5.26
C GLU A 86 6.01 -9.71 -5.50
N SER A 87 6.52 -9.57 -6.73
CA SER A 87 7.92 -9.85 -7.05
C SER A 87 8.89 -8.75 -6.56
N GLY A 88 8.37 -7.61 -6.10
CA GLY A 88 9.18 -6.44 -5.72
C GLY A 88 9.82 -5.70 -6.89
N ASP A 89 9.31 -5.89 -8.12
CA ASP A 89 9.79 -5.17 -9.33
C ASP A 89 9.43 -3.68 -9.29
N VAL A 90 8.31 -3.34 -8.66
CA VAL A 90 7.80 -1.97 -8.57
C VAL A 90 7.03 -1.75 -7.27
N ASP A 91 7.15 -0.55 -6.69
CA ASP A 91 6.35 -0.16 -5.53
C ASP A 91 4.87 0.01 -5.92
N PHE A 92 3.97 -0.37 -5.01
CA PHE A 92 2.53 -0.24 -5.22
C PHE A 92 2.13 1.21 -5.54
N SER A 93 2.65 2.17 -4.77
CA SER A 93 2.29 3.59 -4.87
C SER A 93 2.77 4.20 -6.17
N GLU A 94 3.95 3.80 -6.64
CA GLU A 94 4.49 4.22 -7.94
C GLU A 94 3.64 3.67 -9.10
N LEU A 95 3.30 2.38 -9.02
CA LEU A 95 2.45 1.76 -10.03
C LEU A 95 1.05 2.37 -10.03
N ALA A 96 0.49 2.69 -8.86
CA ALA A 96 -0.80 3.36 -8.74
C ALA A 96 -0.77 4.78 -9.32
N ARG A 97 0.31 5.56 -9.11
CA ARG A 97 0.47 6.90 -9.71
C ARG A 97 0.39 6.87 -11.23
N THR A 98 1.01 5.86 -11.85
CA THR A 98 1.19 5.83 -13.30
C THR A 98 0.12 5.01 -14.02
N LYS A 99 -0.45 3.99 -13.36
CA LYS A 99 -1.37 3.03 -13.99
C LYS A 99 -2.80 3.07 -13.47
N SER A 100 -3.10 3.70 -12.33
CA SER A 100 -4.48 3.73 -11.78
C SER A 100 -5.40 4.72 -12.51
N ASP A 101 -6.58 4.27 -12.91
CA ASP A 101 -7.65 5.09 -13.50
C ASP A 101 -8.44 5.91 -12.47
N CYS A 102 -8.11 5.80 -11.17
CA CYS A 102 -8.72 6.58 -10.12
C CYS A 102 -8.03 7.94 -9.94
N GLY A 103 -8.76 8.96 -9.48
CA GLY A 103 -8.17 10.24 -9.08
C GLY A 103 -7.19 10.14 -7.91
N SER A 104 -7.29 9.09 -7.07
CA SER A 104 -6.31 8.83 -6.00
C SER A 104 -4.92 8.45 -6.51
N ALA A 105 -4.73 8.24 -7.82
CA ALA A 105 -3.42 8.05 -8.43
C ALA A 105 -2.44 9.17 -8.02
N GLN A 106 -2.90 10.42 -7.92
CA GLN A 106 -2.08 11.56 -7.49
C GLN A 106 -1.48 11.38 -6.08
N LYS A 107 -2.11 10.57 -5.23
CA LYS A 107 -1.70 10.22 -3.86
C LYS A 107 -1.11 8.80 -3.75
N GLY A 108 -0.65 8.20 -4.86
CA GLY A 108 -0.14 6.83 -4.82
C GLY A 108 -1.22 5.78 -4.56
N GLY A 109 -2.47 6.08 -4.91
CA GLY A 109 -3.59 5.18 -4.68
C GLY A 109 -4.20 5.31 -3.28
N ASP A 110 -3.71 6.18 -2.42
CA ASP A 110 -4.23 6.34 -1.06
C ASP A 110 -5.67 6.89 -1.04
N LEU A 111 -6.56 6.13 -0.42
CA LEU A 111 -7.96 6.49 -0.21
C LEU A 111 -8.19 7.19 1.14
N GLY A 112 -7.18 7.23 2.01
CA GLY A 112 -7.31 7.70 3.39
C GLY A 112 -8.06 6.71 4.28
N TYR A 113 -8.46 7.17 5.46
CA TYR A 113 -9.26 6.38 6.40
C TYR A 113 -10.73 6.43 6.02
N PHE A 114 -11.37 5.25 5.99
CA PHE A 114 -12.81 5.14 5.81
C PHE A 114 -13.41 4.08 6.72
N GLY A 115 -14.65 4.33 7.16
CA GLY A 115 -15.49 3.41 7.90
C GLY A 115 -16.46 2.64 7.00
N ARG A 116 -17.29 1.79 7.61
CA ARG A 116 -18.36 1.08 6.90
C ARG A 116 -19.42 2.05 6.34
N GLY A 117 -19.99 1.72 5.20
CA GLY A 117 -20.95 2.54 4.46
C GLY A 117 -20.35 3.68 3.63
N GLN A 118 -19.03 3.87 3.63
CA GLN A 118 -18.36 4.98 2.92
C GLN A 118 -17.81 4.59 1.54
N MET A 119 -17.65 3.29 1.26
CA MET A 119 -17.14 2.76 -0.01
C MET A 119 -18.16 1.82 -0.65
N GLN A 120 -17.95 1.47 -1.91
CA GLN A 120 -18.78 0.46 -2.56
C GLN A 120 -18.66 -0.88 -1.82
N LYS A 121 -19.80 -1.53 -1.57
CA LYS A 121 -19.90 -2.73 -0.72
C LYS A 121 -18.86 -3.82 -1.05
N PRO A 122 -18.60 -4.18 -2.33
CA PRO A 122 -17.52 -5.09 -2.70
C PRO A 122 -16.16 -4.70 -2.15
N PHE A 123 -15.80 -3.43 -2.33
CA PHE A 123 -14.51 -2.89 -1.96
C PHE A 123 -14.35 -2.79 -0.45
N GLU A 124 -15.41 -2.34 0.22
CA GLU A 124 -15.46 -2.27 1.68
C GLU A 124 -15.26 -3.65 2.31
N ASP A 125 -16.03 -4.66 1.89
CA ASP A 125 -15.94 -6.00 2.47
C ASP A 125 -14.53 -6.59 2.29
N ALA A 126 -13.90 -6.32 1.15
CA ALA A 126 -12.52 -6.69 0.91
C ALA A 126 -11.55 -5.97 1.84
N ALA A 127 -11.66 -4.64 1.93
CA ALA A 127 -10.77 -3.81 2.73
C ALA A 127 -10.81 -4.18 4.22
N PHE A 128 -12.01 -4.43 4.76
CA PHE A 128 -12.17 -4.83 6.17
C PHE A 128 -11.78 -6.29 6.44
N GLN A 129 -11.72 -7.16 5.43
CA GLN A 129 -11.27 -8.55 5.56
C GLN A 129 -9.75 -8.71 5.43
N LEU A 130 -9.07 -7.76 4.79
CA LEU A 130 -7.63 -7.85 4.54
C LEU A 130 -6.83 -7.55 5.79
N LYS A 131 -5.77 -8.34 6.00
CA LYS A 131 -4.75 -8.01 6.99
C LYS A 131 -3.87 -6.89 6.46
N VAL A 132 -3.26 -6.13 7.38
CA VAL A 132 -2.26 -5.12 7.04
C VAL A 132 -1.14 -5.74 6.19
N GLY A 133 -0.82 -5.09 5.08
CA GLY A 133 0.18 -5.53 4.10
C GLY A 133 -0.31 -6.60 3.11
N GLN A 134 -1.56 -7.05 3.22
CA GLN A 134 -2.10 -8.06 2.32
C GLN A 134 -2.65 -7.42 1.04
N LEU A 135 -2.33 -8.05 -0.09
CA LEU A 135 -2.72 -7.62 -1.42
C LEU A 135 -3.86 -8.48 -1.98
N ARG A 136 -4.93 -7.85 -2.49
CA ARG A 136 -6.03 -8.55 -3.19
C ARG A 136 -6.29 -7.93 -4.55
N SER A 137 -6.31 -8.75 -5.60
CA SER A 137 -6.45 -8.33 -7.01
C SER A 137 -7.83 -8.60 -7.62
N SER A 138 -8.71 -9.33 -6.94
CA SER A 138 -10.00 -9.73 -7.50
C SER A 138 -11.10 -9.77 -6.46
N LEU A 139 -12.22 -9.14 -6.83
CA LEU A 139 -13.52 -9.28 -6.20
C LEU A 139 -14.45 -10.01 -7.18
N HIS A 140 -14.07 -11.22 -7.56
CA HIS A 140 -14.95 -12.08 -8.33
C HIS A 140 -16.13 -12.50 -7.44
N GLY A 141 -17.36 -12.21 -7.88
CA GLY A 141 -18.58 -12.69 -7.24
C GLY A 141 -19.66 -11.64 -6.97
N ILE A 142 -19.47 -10.36 -7.31
CA ILE A 142 -20.50 -9.34 -7.09
C ILE A 142 -21.04 -8.86 -8.43
N ARG A 143 -22.19 -9.42 -8.83
CA ARG A 143 -23.05 -8.95 -9.93
C ARG A 143 -23.69 -7.61 -9.56
N ASP A 144 -22.89 -6.60 -9.28
CA ASP A 144 -23.39 -5.26 -9.03
C ASP A 144 -22.53 -4.19 -9.72
N SER A 145 -22.90 -3.96 -10.99
CA SER A 145 -22.95 -2.69 -11.74
C SER A 145 -21.76 -1.71 -11.73
N SER A 146 -20.60 -2.10 -11.22
CA SER A 146 -19.45 -1.20 -11.07
C SER A 146 -18.10 -1.84 -11.36
N ASP A 147 -18.13 -2.92 -12.16
CA ASP A 147 -17.02 -3.74 -12.64
C ASP A 147 -15.75 -2.89 -12.84
N GLN A 148 -14.85 -3.08 -11.89
CA GLN A 148 -13.59 -2.38 -11.77
C GLN A 148 -12.65 -3.35 -11.07
N ALA A 149 -11.52 -3.62 -11.69
CA ALA A 149 -10.51 -4.49 -11.11
C ALA A 149 -9.61 -3.64 -10.21
N TYR A 150 -9.54 -4.00 -8.92
CA TYR A 150 -8.77 -3.27 -7.92
C TYR A 150 -7.70 -4.15 -7.31
N CYS A 151 -6.53 -3.55 -7.07
CA CYS A 151 -5.55 -4.07 -6.14
C CYS A 151 -5.67 -3.29 -4.83
N VAL A 152 -5.89 -3.95 -3.69
CA VAL A 152 -6.02 -3.27 -2.38
C VAL A 152 -4.87 -3.69 -1.47
N ASN A 153 -4.18 -2.71 -0.88
CA ASN A 153 -3.19 -2.92 0.18
C ASN A 153 -3.60 -2.15 1.44
N CYS A 154 -3.88 -2.86 2.53
CA CYS A 154 -4.17 -2.24 3.82
C CYS A 154 -2.88 -1.75 4.47
N LEU A 155 -2.77 -0.45 4.72
CA LEU A 155 -1.59 0.11 5.38
C LEU A 155 -1.67 -0.10 6.90
N PRO A 156 -0.52 -0.34 7.57
CA PRO A 156 -0.49 -0.33 9.03
C PRO A 156 -0.90 1.05 9.53
N SER A 157 -1.57 1.09 10.69
CA SER A 157 -1.55 2.27 11.55
C SER A 157 -0.09 2.66 11.80
N ILE A 158 0.23 3.95 11.70
CA ILE A 158 1.60 4.50 11.61
C ILE A 158 2.49 4.03 12.79
N SER A 159 1.92 3.71 13.95
CA SER A 159 2.56 3.07 15.12
C SER A 159 3.25 1.73 14.83
N ASN A 160 2.82 0.97 13.82
CA ASN A 160 3.43 -0.31 13.47
C ASN A 160 4.56 -0.21 12.45
N ALA A 161 4.77 0.94 11.81
CA ALA A 161 5.87 1.12 10.85
C ALA A 161 7.25 1.02 11.54
N HIS A 162 7.38 1.50 12.78
CA HIS A 162 8.62 1.39 13.57
C HIS A 162 8.92 -0.05 14.06
N ARG A 163 7.90 -0.88 14.25
CA ARG A 163 8.06 -2.31 14.60
C ARG A 163 8.31 -3.21 13.39
N PHE A 164 7.80 -2.83 12.22
CA PHE A 164 8.05 -3.58 10.99
C PHE A 164 9.46 -3.33 10.42
N PHE A 165 9.95 -2.08 10.46
CA PHE A 165 11.29 -1.76 9.92
C PHE A 165 12.42 -2.45 10.70
N THR A 166 12.25 -2.67 12.00
CA THR A 166 13.25 -3.33 12.85
C THR A 166 13.23 -4.86 12.76
N ARG A 167 12.10 -5.48 12.43
CA ARG A 167 11.99 -6.94 12.30
C ARG A 167 12.24 -7.47 10.87
N PHE A 168 12.01 -6.65 9.84
CA PHE A 168 12.29 -7.04 8.45
C PHE A 168 13.75 -6.83 8.05
N SER A 169 14.45 -5.85 8.67
CA SER A 169 15.86 -5.58 8.39
C SER A 169 16.81 -6.72 8.86
N LEU A 170 16.37 -7.55 9.82
CA LEU A 170 17.21 -8.66 10.30
C LEU A 170 17.02 -9.98 9.52
N LEU A 171 15.89 -10.17 8.84
CA LEU A 171 15.62 -11.44 8.12
C LEU A 171 16.08 -11.43 6.65
N LEU A 172 16.25 -10.25 6.05
CA LEU A 172 16.59 -10.12 4.63
C LEU A 172 18.11 -10.01 4.35
N VAL A 173 18.92 -9.77 5.38
CA VAL A 173 20.40 -9.76 5.25
C VAL A 173 20.99 -11.17 5.29
N ILE A 174 20.31 -12.15 5.90
CA ILE A 174 20.87 -13.52 6.06
C ILE A 174 20.67 -14.39 4.81
N LYS A 175 19.68 -14.11 3.95
CA LYS A 175 19.43 -14.93 2.75
C LYS A 175 20.19 -14.52 1.48
N ARG A 176 20.97 -13.43 1.50
CA ARG A 176 21.70 -12.95 0.32
C ARG A 176 23.22 -13.24 0.35
N PHE A 177 23.69 -14.04 1.32
CA PHE A 177 25.11 -14.34 1.54
C PHE A 177 25.48 -15.85 1.48
N SER A 178 24.67 -16.70 0.86
CA SER A 178 24.96 -18.15 0.76
C SER A 178 24.80 -18.74 -0.64
N VAL A 179 25.12 -17.97 -1.69
CA VAL A 179 25.27 -18.54 -3.05
C VAL A 179 26.55 -18.10 -3.79
N GLU A 180 27.44 -17.33 -3.17
CA GLU A 180 28.74 -16.95 -3.79
C GLU A 180 29.97 -17.65 -3.17
N ILE A 181 29.78 -18.76 -2.43
CA ILE A 181 30.90 -19.52 -1.82
C ILE A 181 31.25 -20.82 -2.58
N LEU A 182 30.62 -21.11 -3.72
CA LEU A 182 30.89 -22.35 -4.47
C LEU A 182 31.43 -22.18 -5.90
N PHE A 183 31.75 -20.96 -6.34
CA PHE A 183 32.35 -20.73 -7.68
C PHE A 183 33.73 -20.05 -7.70
N PHE A 184 34.34 -19.80 -6.54
CA PHE A 184 35.74 -19.34 -6.43
C PHE A 184 36.70 -20.45 -5.95
N GLY A 185 36.42 -21.69 -6.35
CA GLY A 185 37.14 -22.89 -5.94
C GLY A 185 37.66 -23.73 -7.12
N LEU A 186 38.15 -23.11 -8.19
CA LEU A 186 38.97 -23.78 -9.22
C LEU A 186 39.52 -22.68 -10.15
N LEU A 187 40.83 -22.37 -10.06
CA LEU A 187 41.69 -21.59 -10.99
C LEU A 187 42.72 -20.68 -10.28
N CYS A 188 43.40 -21.17 -9.24
CA CYS A 188 44.61 -20.48 -8.74
C CYS A 188 45.65 -21.47 -8.21
N THR A 189 46.07 -22.41 -9.05
CA THR A 189 47.19 -23.34 -8.73
C THR A 189 48.00 -23.77 -9.96
N ILE A 190 48.06 -22.96 -11.03
CA ILE A 190 48.93 -23.23 -12.20
C ILE A 190 49.76 -21.99 -12.61
N TYR A 191 50.09 -21.09 -11.69
CA TYR A 191 51.10 -20.05 -11.95
C TYR A 191 52.12 -19.99 -10.81
N LEU A 192 52.78 -21.12 -10.57
CA LEU A 192 53.98 -21.21 -9.73
C LEU A 192 55.07 -22.05 -10.41
N VAL A 193 55.37 -21.79 -11.69
CA VAL A 193 56.69 -22.06 -12.29
C VAL A 193 56.89 -21.10 -13.46
N SER A 194 57.49 -19.94 -13.21
CA SER A 194 58.53 -19.34 -14.08
C SER A 194 58.84 -17.93 -13.60
N TRP A 195 60.12 -17.71 -13.26
CA TRP A 195 60.77 -16.42 -13.05
C TRP A 195 60.36 -15.63 -11.78
N SER A 196 61.26 -15.15 -10.93
CA SER A 196 62.68 -14.83 -11.11
C SER A 196 63.36 -14.70 -9.74
N ARG A 197 64.51 -15.37 -9.60
CA ARG A 197 65.62 -15.11 -8.67
C ARG A 197 65.38 -15.28 -7.17
#